data_AF-A0A8T2E084-F1
#
_entry.id   AF-A0A8T2E084-F1
#
_cell.length_a   1.000
_cell.length_b   1.000
_cell.length_c   1.000
_cell.angle_alpha   90.00
_cell.angle_beta   90.00
_cell.angle_gamma   90.00
#
_symmetry.space_group_name_H-M   'P 1'
#
loop_
_entity.id
_entity.type
_entity.pdbx_description
1 polymer ?
#
loop_
_entity_poly.entity_id
_entity_poly.type
_entity_poly.pdbx_seq_one_letter_code
_entity_poly.pdbx_strand_id
1 'polypeptide(L)'
;MAGFSLYCFKNPRILFTLPSESPLFVLGSDKCSPATRRPSRKTRGFVVTYAHSNPKIINPKKKSRYGQTLSPYDSDEDDDDDDDDDDDWLLNDDFAEVTEYEKKKPKSHKQTIAKKSVKKGIVKPEESETDEDDLDLGISPNATSEKKKESWRLDGRGKMSSRKYVEKLYPRLAEEIDIDPKCVPLLDYLSTFGLKESHFVQMYERHMPSLQINVFSAQERLDYLLSVGVKHRDIKRMLLRQPQILQYTVENNLKAHISFLMGLGIPNSKIGQIVAATPSLFSYSVENSLRPTIRYLIEEVGIKETDVGKVVQLSPQILVQRLDITWNTRYMFLSKELGAPRDSVVKMVKKHPQLLHYSIDDGFLPRINFLRSIGMCNSDILKVLTSLTQVLSLSLEDNLKPKYMYLVNELNNEVHILTKYPMYLSLSLDQRIRPRHRFLVELKKVRKGPFPLSSLVPNDESFCQQWAGTSVDTYLAFRQRLLLKEFANKYDKRG
;
A
#
# COMPACT_ATOMS: atom_id res chain seq x y z
N MET A 1 -54.52 10.41 4.64
CA MET A 1 -55.40 9.31 4.15
C MET A 1 -55.41 9.32 2.62
N ALA A 2 -56.06 8.34 1.99
CA ALA A 2 -56.16 8.02 0.55
C ALA A 2 -56.20 9.19 -0.47
N GLY A 3 -55.89 8.99 -1.77
CA GLY A 3 -55.37 7.77 -2.43
C GLY A 3 -55.59 7.71 -3.96
N PHE A 4 -54.70 6.98 -4.67
CA PHE A 4 -54.81 6.38 -6.02
C PHE A 4 -55.61 7.03 -7.17
N SER A 5 -54.90 7.37 -8.27
CA SER A 5 -55.05 6.73 -9.60
C SER A 5 -53.87 7.15 -10.49
N LEU A 6 -52.92 6.30 -10.90
CA LEU A 6 -52.96 5.24 -11.94
C LEU A 6 -53.11 5.77 -13.39
N TYR A 7 -52.00 5.76 -14.15
CA TYR A 7 -52.00 5.76 -15.62
C TYR A 7 -50.84 4.92 -16.15
N CYS A 8 -51.15 3.96 -17.02
CA CYS A 8 -50.16 3.09 -17.68
C CYS A 8 -50.01 3.46 -19.16
N PHE A 9 -48.80 3.36 -19.70
CA PHE A 9 -48.59 3.26 -21.16
C PHE A 9 -47.63 2.13 -21.53
N LYS A 10 -47.64 1.75 -22.82
CA LYS A 10 -47.36 0.37 -23.27
C LYS A 10 -45.94 0.18 -23.81
N ASN A 11 -45.39 -1.03 -23.58
CA ASN A 11 -44.32 -1.62 -24.39
C ASN A 11 -44.82 -1.94 -25.82
N PRO A 12 -43.96 -1.81 -26.84
CA PRO A 12 -44.03 -2.63 -28.05
C PRO A 12 -43.21 -3.93 -27.88
N ARG A 13 -43.74 -5.05 -28.38
CA ARG A 13 -42.98 -6.31 -28.59
C ARG A 13 -42.77 -6.53 -30.09
N ILE A 14 -41.65 -7.13 -30.46
CA ILE A 14 -41.46 -7.78 -31.77
C ILE A 14 -40.84 -9.16 -31.54
N LEU A 15 -41.35 -10.17 -32.25
CA LEU A 15 -40.86 -11.55 -32.38
C LEU A 15 -40.34 -11.72 -33.83
N PHE A 16 -39.63 -12.76 -34.27
CA PHE A 16 -39.21 -14.06 -33.70
C PHE A 16 -37.64 -14.15 -33.78
N THR A 17 -36.88 -15.25 -33.88
CA THR A 17 -37.13 -16.70 -34.09
C THR A 17 -35.92 -17.53 -33.58
N LEU A 18 -36.11 -18.84 -33.43
CA LEU A 18 -35.05 -19.86 -33.41
C LEU A 18 -35.31 -20.87 -34.54
N PRO A 19 -34.28 -21.62 -34.96
CA PRO A 19 -34.48 -23.04 -35.23
C PRO A 19 -33.57 -23.91 -34.35
N SER A 20 -34.14 -24.97 -33.80
CA SER A 20 -33.42 -26.09 -33.20
C SER A 20 -33.16 -27.17 -34.24
N GLU A 21 -32.05 -27.90 -34.13
CA GLU A 21 -32.10 -29.36 -34.21
C GLU A 21 -30.84 -30.03 -33.65
N SER A 22 -30.93 -31.34 -33.42
CA SER A 22 -29.86 -32.23 -32.96
C SER A 22 -30.22 -33.64 -33.43
N PRO A 23 -29.23 -34.53 -33.66
CA PRO A 23 -29.11 -35.60 -32.67
C PRO A 23 -27.68 -36.14 -32.41
N LEU A 24 -27.49 -36.56 -31.16
CA LEU A 24 -26.78 -37.77 -30.68
C LEU A 24 -25.77 -38.48 -31.60
N PHE A 25 -24.54 -38.70 -31.09
CA PHE A 25 -23.97 -40.06 -30.92
C PHE A 25 -22.92 -40.07 -29.78
N VAL A 26 -22.40 -41.25 -29.39
CA VAL A 26 -21.90 -41.55 -28.03
C VAL A 26 -20.64 -42.45 -28.02
N LEU A 27 -19.72 -42.20 -27.06
CA LEU A 27 -18.53 -43.00 -26.64
C LEU A 27 -17.36 -43.14 -27.65
N GLY A 28 -16.10 -43.36 -27.18
CA GLY A 28 -15.08 -43.86 -28.12
C GLY A 28 -13.56 -43.95 -27.83
N SER A 29 -12.97 -43.49 -26.72
CA SER A 29 -11.61 -43.88 -26.24
C SER A 29 -10.30 -43.57 -27.05
N ASP A 30 -9.18 -43.61 -26.30
CA ASP A 30 -7.79 -43.98 -26.67
C ASP A 30 -6.79 -43.07 -27.46
N LYS A 31 -5.85 -42.52 -26.66
CA LYS A 31 -4.37 -42.69 -26.72
C LYS A 31 -3.47 -41.88 -27.69
N CYS A 32 -2.22 -41.79 -27.23
CA CYS A 32 -1.11 -40.94 -27.67
C CYS A 32 -0.49 -41.28 -29.05
N SER A 33 -0.01 -40.22 -29.72
CA SER A 33 1.39 -39.97 -30.22
C SER A 33 2.32 -41.11 -30.70
N PRO A 34 3.36 -40.83 -31.52
CA PRO A 34 3.60 -39.69 -32.45
C PRO A 34 4.10 -40.16 -33.86
N ALA A 35 4.37 -39.23 -34.80
CA ALA A 35 5.66 -39.13 -35.54
C ALA A 35 5.64 -38.22 -36.81
N THR A 36 6.71 -37.45 -36.94
CA THR A 36 7.33 -36.79 -38.12
C THR A 36 6.83 -37.09 -39.56
N ARG A 37 6.66 -36.02 -40.38
CA ARG A 37 7.59 -35.61 -41.48
C ARG A 37 7.18 -34.28 -42.17
N ARG A 38 8.15 -33.59 -42.79
CA ARG A 38 8.04 -32.44 -43.73
C ARG A 38 8.55 -32.91 -45.13
N PRO A 39 8.67 -32.10 -46.23
CA PRO A 39 8.39 -30.66 -46.44
C PRO A 39 7.71 -30.25 -47.79
N SER A 40 7.57 -28.93 -48.00
CA SER A 40 7.47 -28.19 -49.29
C SER A 40 6.06 -28.01 -49.90
N ARG A 41 5.76 -26.99 -50.75
CA ARG A 41 6.65 -26.01 -51.43
C ARG A 41 5.90 -24.71 -51.90
N LYS A 42 6.48 -23.51 -51.68
CA LYS A 42 6.12 -22.18 -52.31
C LYS A 42 4.67 -21.67 -52.02
N THR A 43 4.25 -20.41 -52.16
CA THR A 43 4.76 -19.00 -52.18
C THR A 43 3.53 -18.09 -51.95
N ARG A 44 3.55 -16.80 -51.58
CA ARG A 44 4.55 -15.70 -51.51
C ARG A 44 4.66 -15.18 -50.04
N GLY A 45 5.45 -14.18 -49.64
CA GLY A 45 6.42 -13.33 -50.34
C GLY A 45 6.18 -11.83 -50.09
N PHE A 46 6.43 -11.36 -48.85
CA PHE A 46 6.59 -9.94 -48.51
C PHE A 46 7.78 -9.82 -47.55
N VAL A 47 8.63 -8.81 -47.76
CA VAL A 47 9.83 -8.54 -46.96
C VAL A 47 9.68 -7.14 -46.36
N VAL A 48 9.89 -7.02 -45.05
CA VAL A 48 10.22 -5.75 -44.40
C VAL A 48 11.56 -5.97 -43.69
N THR A 49 12.56 -5.21 -44.09
CA THR A 49 13.93 -5.34 -43.59
C THR A 49 14.08 -4.73 -42.20
N TYR A 50 14.85 -5.38 -41.32
CA TYR A 50 15.42 -4.70 -40.16
C TYR A 50 16.32 -3.56 -40.65
N ALA A 51 16.01 -2.33 -40.23
CA ALA A 51 16.91 -1.19 -40.40
C ALA A 51 17.76 -1.05 -39.12
N HIS A 52 19.07 -0.94 -39.30
CA HIS A 52 19.98 -0.67 -38.19
C HIS A 52 19.80 0.75 -37.65
N SER A 53 20.25 0.92 -36.40
CA SER A 53 20.55 2.18 -35.70
C SER A 53 20.85 3.37 -36.60
N ASN A 54 20.20 4.50 -36.33
CA ASN A 54 20.55 5.83 -36.84
C ASN A 54 20.61 6.81 -35.63
N PRO A 55 21.52 7.80 -35.60
CA PRO A 55 21.83 8.54 -34.39
C PRO A 55 20.78 9.62 -34.05
N LYS A 56 20.76 10.05 -32.78
CA LYS A 56 19.93 11.17 -32.30
C LYS A 56 20.40 12.51 -32.89
N ILE A 57 19.95 12.86 -34.09
CA ILE A 57 20.08 14.23 -34.60
C ILE A 57 19.10 15.12 -33.81
N ILE A 58 19.67 16.00 -32.98
CA ILE A 58 18.90 16.97 -32.19
C ILE A 58 18.23 17.97 -33.15
N ASN A 59 16.91 18.14 -33.04
CA ASN A 59 16.14 19.06 -33.87
C ASN A 59 15.74 20.30 -33.04
N PRO A 60 16.46 21.42 -33.11
CA PRO A 60 16.44 22.49 -32.10
C PRO A 60 15.24 23.46 -32.22
N LYS A 61 14.10 23.00 -32.74
CA LYS A 61 12.92 23.86 -33.05
C LYS A 61 11.58 23.23 -32.65
N LYS A 62 11.43 22.90 -31.37
CA LYS A 62 10.11 22.87 -30.69
C LYS A 62 10.06 23.99 -29.66
N LYS A 63 9.06 24.88 -29.77
CA LYS A 63 8.79 25.93 -28.79
C LYS A 63 7.79 25.45 -27.73
N SER A 64 7.96 25.89 -26.49
CA SER A 64 6.91 25.81 -25.47
C SER A 64 5.70 26.68 -25.85
N ARG A 65 4.53 26.39 -25.27
CA ARG A 65 3.25 27.09 -25.55
C ARG A 65 3.27 28.58 -25.15
N TYR A 66 4.26 28.99 -24.34
CA TYR A 66 4.52 30.39 -23.95
C TYR A 66 5.90 30.94 -24.40
N GLY A 67 6.55 30.30 -25.37
CA GLY A 67 7.42 31.00 -26.33
C GLY A 67 8.86 31.39 -25.93
N GLN A 68 9.31 31.18 -24.69
CA GLN A 68 10.71 31.43 -24.28
C GLN A 68 11.68 30.28 -24.65
N THR A 69 12.99 30.58 -24.62
CA THR A 69 14.12 29.68 -24.92
C THR A 69 15.01 29.51 -23.69
N LEU A 70 15.37 28.27 -23.36
CA LEU A 70 16.24 27.93 -22.23
C LEU A 70 17.74 28.10 -22.57
N SER A 71 18.55 28.39 -21.55
CA SER A 71 20.02 28.41 -21.62
C SER A 71 20.60 26.99 -21.76
N PRO A 72 21.73 26.78 -22.45
CA PRO A 72 22.41 25.48 -22.50
C PRO A 72 23.28 25.18 -21.26
N TYR A 73 23.50 26.15 -20.38
CA TYR A 73 24.28 26.02 -19.16
C TYR A 73 23.58 26.79 -18.05
N ASP A 74 22.94 26.04 -17.15
CA ASP A 74 22.93 26.27 -15.71
C ASP A 74 22.98 24.87 -15.09
N SER A 75 23.92 24.65 -14.17
CA SER A 75 24.20 23.35 -13.56
C SER A 75 24.16 23.51 -12.05
N ASP A 76 22.94 23.61 -11.52
CA ASP A 76 22.71 23.40 -10.09
C ASP A 76 22.81 21.89 -9.82
N GLU A 77 23.86 21.52 -9.09
CA GLU A 77 23.96 20.23 -8.39
C GLU A 77 23.12 20.31 -7.08
N ASP A 78 23.06 19.23 -6.31
CA ASP A 78 22.32 19.12 -5.02
C ASP A 78 20.77 19.06 -5.09
N ASP A 79 20.21 18.33 -6.06
CA ASP A 79 18.81 17.84 -6.03
C ASP A 79 18.69 16.50 -5.25
N ASP A 80 19.37 16.40 -4.09
CA ASP A 80 19.35 15.28 -3.13
C ASP A 80 18.06 15.29 -2.24
N ASP A 81 16.89 15.61 -2.81
CA ASP A 81 15.60 15.35 -2.15
C ASP A 81 15.26 13.85 -2.35
N ASP A 82 15.84 13.02 -1.47
CA ASP A 82 15.74 11.55 -1.35
C ASP A 82 14.30 11.09 -0.94
N ASP A 83 13.26 11.61 -1.61
CA ASP A 83 11.84 11.24 -1.48
C ASP A 83 11.51 10.00 -2.37
N ASP A 84 12.47 9.07 -2.54
CA ASP A 84 12.36 7.75 -3.21
C ASP A 84 11.54 6.74 -2.33
N ASP A 85 10.49 7.26 -1.71
CA ASP A 85 9.62 6.65 -0.68
C ASP A 85 8.22 6.32 -1.26
N ASP A 86 8.15 6.08 -2.58
CA ASP A 86 7.00 5.45 -3.22
C ASP A 86 7.01 3.93 -2.92
N ASP A 87 5.83 3.41 -2.58
CA ASP A 87 5.58 2.02 -2.17
C ASP A 87 6.13 1.52 -0.80
N ASP A 88 6.40 2.40 0.19
CA ASP A 88 6.51 2.00 1.64
C ASP A 88 5.17 1.51 2.26
N TRP A 89 4.23 1.05 1.43
CA TRP A 89 3.11 0.20 1.85
C TRP A 89 3.51 -1.28 1.98
N LEU A 90 4.68 -1.66 1.45
CA LEU A 90 5.09 -3.06 1.30
C LEU A 90 5.81 -3.65 2.52
N LEU A 91 6.26 -2.83 3.48
CA LEU A 91 7.17 -3.24 4.57
C LEU A 91 6.53 -3.28 5.97
N ASN A 92 5.40 -3.98 6.11
CA ASN A 92 5.10 -4.66 7.37
C ASN A 92 5.72 -6.08 7.30
N ASP A 93 7.02 -6.21 7.63
CA ASP A 93 7.79 -7.47 7.65
C ASP A 93 7.38 -8.42 8.82
N ASP A 94 6.23 -8.14 9.43
CA ASP A 94 5.68 -8.75 10.65
C ASP A 94 4.65 -9.86 10.33
N PHE A 95 4.51 -10.25 9.06
CA PHE A 95 3.57 -11.32 8.62
C PHE A 95 4.08 -12.75 8.89
N ALA A 96 5.06 -12.90 9.79
CA ALA A 96 5.59 -14.18 10.24
C ALA A 96 4.83 -14.73 11.48
N GLU A 97 3.51 -14.56 11.53
CA GLU A 97 2.66 -15.15 12.58
C GLU A 97 2.66 -16.69 12.43
N VAL A 98 3.53 -17.34 13.22
CA VAL A 98 3.71 -18.80 13.17
C VAL A 98 2.49 -19.48 13.79
N THR A 99 1.56 -19.94 12.94
CA THR A 99 0.46 -20.79 13.38
C THR A 99 1.00 -22.10 13.96
N GLU A 100 0.88 -22.30 15.28
CA GLU A 100 1.33 -23.53 15.93
C GLU A 100 0.58 -24.76 15.39
N TYR A 101 1.33 -25.76 14.95
CA TYR A 101 0.79 -27.03 14.47
C TYR A 101 0.71 -28.05 15.62
N GLU A 102 -0.44 -28.08 16.32
CA GLU A 102 -0.72 -29.07 17.37
C GLU A 102 -0.48 -30.52 16.92
N LYS A 103 0.40 -31.25 17.62
CA LYS A 103 0.52 -32.71 17.51
C LYS A 103 -0.48 -33.39 18.44
N LYS A 104 -1.62 -33.84 17.90
CA LYS A 104 -2.64 -34.58 18.66
C LYS A 104 -2.21 -35.99 19.06
N LYS A 105 -2.21 -36.31 20.37
CA LYS A 105 -2.57 -37.58 21.06
C LYS A 105 -1.95 -37.64 22.47
N PRO A 106 -2.52 -38.40 23.44
CA PRO A 106 -3.93 -38.75 23.68
C PRO A 106 -4.38 -38.34 25.11
N LYS A 107 -5.58 -38.75 25.56
CA LYS A 107 -6.13 -38.43 26.90
C LYS A 107 -5.60 -39.34 28.01
N SER A 108 -5.42 -38.81 29.22
CA SER A 108 -5.34 -39.60 30.47
C SER A 108 -5.91 -38.85 31.68
N HIS A 109 -6.87 -39.49 32.37
CA HIS A 109 -7.34 -39.30 33.76
C HIS A 109 -7.37 -37.90 34.43
N LYS A 110 -8.58 -37.51 34.86
CA LYS A 110 -8.76 -36.50 35.93
C LYS A 110 -8.52 -37.13 37.31
N GLN A 111 -7.97 -36.35 38.24
CA GLN A 111 -8.09 -36.59 39.68
C GLN A 111 -9.10 -35.63 40.34
N THR A 112 -9.33 -35.80 41.63
CA THR A 112 -10.52 -35.36 42.38
C THR A 112 -10.28 -34.23 43.39
N ILE A 113 -11.28 -33.34 43.53
CA ILE A 113 -11.79 -32.73 44.77
C ILE A 113 -10.77 -32.06 45.73
N ALA A 114 -10.87 -30.73 45.91
CA ALA A 114 -10.90 -30.11 47.26
C ALA A 114 -11.36 -28.63 47.26
N LYS A 115 -12.20 -28.30 48.24
CA LYS A 115 -12.92 -27.04 48.49
C LYS A 115 -12.05 -25.97 49.20
N LYS A 116 -12.36 -24.67 49.01
CA LYS A 116 -12.78 -23.65 50.04
C LYS A 116 -12.81 -22.24 49.40
N SER A 117 -13.87 -21.42 49.49
CA SER A 117 -14.39 -20.62 50.64
C SER A 117 -13.57 -19.34 50.94
N VAL A 118 -14.13 -18.14 51.24
CA VAL A 118 -15.50 -17.59 51.08
C VAL A 118 -15.52 -16.05 51.34
N LYS A 119 -16.50 -15.33 50.76
CA LYS A 119 -16.93 -13.91 51.03
C LYS A 119 -15.89 -12.78 50.80
N LYS A 120 -16.20 -11.60 50.23
CA LYS A 120 -17.30 -10.58 50.32
C LYS A 120 -17.07 -9.50 51.38
N GLY A 121 -16.87 -8.26 50.92
CA GLY A 121 -16.97 -7.00 51.67
C GLY A 121 -17.25 -5.86 50.68
N ILE A 122 -18.13 -4.92 51.04
CA ILE A 122 -18.59 -3.77 50.22
C ILE A 122 -18.83 -2.60 51.19
N VAL A 123 -18.44 -1.37 50.81
CA VAL A 123 -19.09 -0.09 51.18
C VAL A 123 -18.54 1.04 50.28
N LYS A 124 -19.23 2.18 50.23
CA LYS A 124 -18.94 3.38 49.42
C LYS A 124 -18.18 4.47 50.23
N PRO A 125 -17.62 5.50 49.57
CA PRO A 125 -17.06 6.69 50.23
C PRO A 125 -18.14 7.71 50.67
N GLU A 126 -17.70 8.71 51.44
CA GLU A 126 -18.45 9.91 51.88
C GLU A 126 -17.73 11.19 51.39
N GLU A 127 -18.42 12.34 51.45
CA GLU A 127 -17.96 13.66 50.98
C GLU A 127 -17.99 14.69 52.14
N SER A 128 -17.11 15.71 52.12
CA SER A 128 -17.28 16.97 52.87
C SER A 128 -16.35 18.07 52.32
N GLU A 129 -16.77 19.33 52.43
CA GLU A 129 -16.03 20.54 52.03
C GLU A 129 -15.58 21.35 53.26
N THR A 130 -14.59 22.26 53.13
CA THR A 130 -14.62 23.68 53.61
C THR A 130 -13.26 24.40 53.47
N ASP A 131 -13.27 25.48 52.68
CA ASP A 131 -12.79 26.86 52.90
C ASP A 131 -11.36 27.23 53.40
N GLU A 132 -10.79 28.20 52.67
CA GLU A 132 -9.98 29.43 53.00
C GLU A 132 -9.27 29.54 54.39
N ASP A 133 -8.08 30.17 54.55
CA ASP A 133 -7.66 31.45 53.93
C ASP A 133 -6.11 31.75 53.99
N ASP A 134 -5.73 32.84 53.32
CA ASP A 134 -4.51 33.68 53.18
C ASP A 134 -3.17 33.44 53.95
N LEU A 135 -2.05 33.83 53.30
CA LEU A 135 -0.88 34.52 53.91
C LEU A 135 0.16 35.04 52.86
N ASP A 136 0.36 36.36 52.81
CA ASP A 136 1.34 37.07 51.94
C ASP A 136 2.77 37.15 52.51
N LEU A 137 3.78 37.08 51.63
CA LEU A 137 5.09 37.75 51.77
C LEU A 137 5.77 37.97 50.39
N GLY A 138 5.53 39.11 49.75
CA GLY A 138 6.23 39.52 48.52
C GLY A 138 7.62 40.17 48.72
N ILE A 139 8.49 40.10 47.70
CA ILE A 139 9.65 41.00 47.43
C ILE A 139 9.95 41.00 45.91
N SER A 140 10.40 42.14 45.38
CA SER A 140 10.66 42.41 43.95
C SER A 140 11.49 43.71 43.82
N PRO A 141 12.04 44.15 42.66
CA PRO A 141 12.28 43.50 41.35
C PRO A 141 13.76 43.59 40.87
N ASN A 142 14.12 42.95 39.74
CA ASN A 142 14.79 43.65 38.60
C ASN A 142 15.03 42.82 37.32
N ALA A 143 15.40 43.53 36.23
CA ALA A 143 16.10 43.07 35.03
C ALA A 143 15.35 42.29 33.91
N THR A 144 14.36 42.96 33.30
CA THR A 144 14.26 43.17 31.83
C THR A 144 14.55 42.04 30.82
N SER A 145 13.53 41.66 30.03
CA SER A 145 13.59 41.87 28.55
C SER A 145 12.18 41.95 27.95
N GLU A 146 11.73 43.14 27.54
CA GLU A 146 10.45 43.31 26.85
C GLU A 146 10.59 42.99 25.34
N LYS A 147 9.73 42.10 24.82
CA LYS A 147 9.44 42.03 23.38
C LYS A 147 8.06 42.64 23.14
N LYS A 148 8.01 43.85 22.61
CA LYS A 148 6.77 44.54 22.23
C LYS A 148 5.90 43.67 21.33
N LYS A 149 4.64 43.45 21.74
CA LYS A 149 3.55 43.14 20.80
C LYS A 149 3.12 44.44 20.13
N GLU A 150 3.67 44.73 18.96
CA GLU A 150 3.24 45.87 18.15
C GLU A 150 1.93 45.56 17.40
N SER A 151 0.85 46.19 17.84
CA SER A 151 -0.44 46.18 17.16
C SER A 151 -0.54 47.40 16.25
N TRP A 152 -0.61 47.17 14.94
CA TRP A 152 -0.68 48.23 13.93
C TRP A 152 -2.04 48.24 13.22
N ARG A 153 -2.58 49.46 13.02
CA ARG A 153 -3.88 49.67 12.39
C ARG A 153 -3.76 49.62 10.86
N LEU A 154 -4.81 49.14 10.20
CA LEU A 154 -4.98 49.28 8.75
C LEU A 154 -5.17 50.76 8.40
N ASP A 155 -4.45 51.25 7.39
CA ASP A 155 -4.67 52.59 6.81
C ASP A 155 -4.92 52.51 5.28
N GLY A 156 -5.76 53.43 4.80
CA GLY A 156 -6.61 53.25 3.62
C GLY A 156 -5.98 53.60 2.27
N ARG A 157 -4.89 52.93 1.87
CA ARG A 157 -4.37 52.94 0.46
C ARG A 157 -3.39 51.81 0.10
N GLY A 158 -3.43 50.68 0.81
CA GLY A 158 -2.35 49.67 0.87
C GLY A 158 -2.20 48.63 -0.25
N LYS A 159 -2.38 48.96 -1.55
CA LYS A 159 -2.19 47.93 -2.63
C LYS A 159 -0.73 47.67 -3.03
N MET A 160 0.22 48.53 -2.64
CA MET A 160 1.63 48.47 -3.08
C MET A 160 2.58 47.83 -2.06
N SER A 161 2.30 47.96 -0.75
CA SER A 161 3.20 47.47 0.31
C SER A 161 3.10 45.97 0.54
N SER A 162 1.90 45.41 0.43
CA SER A 162 1.65 44.02 0.82
C SER A 162 2.24 42.99 -0.14
N ARG A 163 2.40 43.33 -1.44
CA ARG A 163 3.11 42.48 -2.41
C ARG A 163 4.59 42.33 -2.04
N LYS A 164 5.26 43.44 -1.74
CA LYS A 164 6.66 43.49 -1.28
C LYS A 164 6.94 42.74 0.01
N TYR A 165 5.90 42.45 0.81
CA TYR A 165 6.00 41.61 1.99
C TYR A 165 6.04 40.11 1.62
N VAL A 166 5.22 39.68 0.65
CA VAL A 166 5.30 38.32 0.08
C VAL A 166 6.63 38.11 -0.63
N GLU A 167 7.02 39.04 -1.51
CA GLU A 167 8.30 39.02 -2.27
C GLU A 167 9.54 38.97 -1.35
N LYS A 168 9.42 39.37 -0.07
CA LYS A 168 10.50 39.28 0.92
C LYS A 168 10.54 37.95 1.70
N LEU A 169 9.37 37.36 1.97
CA LEU A 169 9.26 36.12 2.77
C LEU A 169 9.29 34.85 1.91
N TYR A 170 8.75 34.94 0.70
CA TYR A 170 8.59 33.84 -0.25
C TYR A 170 8.95 34.33 -1.67
N PRO A 171 10.25 34.64 -1.93
CA PRO A 171 10.69 35.28 -3.17
C PRO A 171 10.42 34.43 -4.41
N ARG A 172 10.75 33.14 -4.41
CA ARG A 172 10.55 32.23 -5.58
C ARG A 172 9.06 32.10 -5.87
N LEU A 173 8.27 31.90 -4.81
CA LEU A 173 6.81 31.80 -4.90
C LEU A 173 6.14 33.07 -5.46
N ALA A 174 6.70 34.26 -5.17
CA ALA A 174 6.19 35.55 -5.65
C ALA A 174 6.65 35.93 -7.07
N GLU A 175 7.74 35.33 -7.56
CA GLU A 175 8.17 35.39 -8.96
C GLU A 175 7.29 34.49 -9.84
N GLU A 176 6.92 33.31 -9.36
CA GLU A 176 6.10 32.34 -10.09
C GLU A 176 4.59 32.63 -10.03
N ILE A 177 4.07 33.16 -8.90
CA ILE A 177 2.62 33.19 -8.61
C ILE A 177 2.15 34.53 -8.00
N ASP A 178 1.06 35.08 -8.55
CA ASP A 178 0.37 36.26 -7.99
C ASP A 178 -0.51 35.90 -6.77
N ILE A 179 0.13 35.70 -5.62
CA ILE A 179 -0.54 35.34 -4.36
C ILE A 179 -1.08 36.59 -3.64
N ASP A 180 -2.35 36.55 -3.22
CA ASP A 180 -2.95 37.56 -2.35
C ASP A 180 -2.21 37.58 -0.99
N PRO A 181 -1.66 38.71 -0.52
CA PRO A 181 -0.93 38.77 0.74
C PRO A 181 -1.72 38.31 1.99
N LYS A 182 -3.05 38.18 1.91
CA LYS A 182 -3.87 37.50 2.93
C LYS A 182 -3.49 36.03 3.16
N CYS A 183 -2.84 35.39 2.19
CA CYS A 183 -2.41 34.00 2.27
C CYS A 183 -1.17 33.81 3.16
N VAL A 184 -0.37 34.85 3.45
CA VAL A 184 0.89 34.69 4.20
C VAL A 184 0.71 33.98 5.56
N PRO A 185 -0.27 34.32 6.42
CA PRO A 185 -0.48 33.58 7.67
C PRO A 185 -0.83 32.10 7.48
N LEU A 186 -1.39 31.72 6.32
CA LEU A 186 -1.61 30.31 5.97
C LEU A 186 -0.29 29.64 5.55
N LEU A 187 0.54 30.31 4.74
CA LEU A 187 1.86 29.80 4.34
C LEU A 187 2.78 29.63 5.56
N ASP A 188 2.81 30.62 6.47
CA ASP A 188 3.54 30.57 7.73
C ASP A 188 3.11 29.36 8.58
N TYR A 189 1.79 29.16 8.71
CA TYR A 189 1.23 28.02 9.44
C TYR A 189 1.54 26.68 8.77
N LEU A 190 1.37 26.56 7.45
CA LEU A 190 1.68 25.32 6.73
C LEU A 190 3.18 24.99 6.75
N SER A 191 4.05 26.00 6.81
CA SER A 191 5.51 25.82 6.96
C SER A 191 5.87 25.10 8.27
N THR A 192 5.04 25.17 9.32
CA THR A 192 5.25 24.39 10.57
C THR A 192 5.17 22.88 10.36
N PHE A 193 4.50 22.40 9.31
CA PHE A 193 4.47 20.98 8.91
C PHE A 193 5.62 20.58 7.96
N GLY A 194 6.61 21.46 7.73
CA GLY A 194 7.76 21.18 6.86
C GLY A 194 7.50 21.42 5.37
N LEU A 195 6.53 22.26 5.02
CA LEU A 195 6.39 22.76 3.65
C LEU A 195 7.46 23.85 3.36
N LYS A 196 7.80 24.01 2.08
CA LYS A 196 8.78 24.95 1.51
C LYS A 196 8.09 25.71 0.35
N GLU A 197 8.68 26.76 -0.21
CA GLU A 197 8.11 27.50 -1.36
C GLU A 197 7.72 26.62 -2.55
N SER A 198 8.57 25.70 -2.97
CA SER A 198 8.29 24.74 -4.06
C SER A 198 7.05 23.88 -3.81
N HIS A 199 6.80 23.51 -2.55
CA HIS A 199 5.60 22.79 -2.14
C HIS A 199 4.33 23.66 -2.27
N PHE A 200 4.42 24.97 -2.05
CA PHE A 200 3.30 25.90 -2.26
C PHE A 200 3.01 26.13 -3.75
N VAL A 201 4.04 26.20 -4.61
CA VAL A 201 3.86 26.16 -6.07
C VAL A 201 3.08 24.90 -6.48
N GLN A 202 3.57 23.73 -6.08
CA GLN A 202 2.92 22.44 -6.39
C GLN A 202 1.47 22.36 -5.88
N MET A 203 1.19 22.87 -4.68
CA MET A 203 -0.19 22.95 -4.16
C MET A 203 -1.08 23.90 -4.98
N TYR A 204 -0.53 25.02 -5.45
CA TYR A 204 -1.27 26.00 -6.25
C TYR A 204 -1.56 25.48 -7.66
N GLU A 205 -0.58 24.90 -8.35
CA GLU A 205 -0.81 24.26 -9.66
C GLU A 205 -1.85 23.15 -9.59
N ARG A 206 -1.80 22.33 -8.53
CA ARG A 206 -2.67 21.18 -8.35
C ARG A 206 -4.09 21.57 -7.92
N HIS A 207 -4.24 22.55 -7.03
CA HIS A 207 -5.54 23.09 -6.60
C HIS A 207 -5.43 24.48 -5.96
N MET A 208 -5.21 25.51 -6.79
CA MET A 208 -5.07 26.93 -6.43
C MET A 208 -5.91 27.44 -5.23
N PRO A 209 -7.24 27.20 -5.15
CA PRO A 209 -8.03 27.74 -4.05
C PRO A 209 -7.82 27.01 -2.70
N SER A 210 -6.92 26.01 -2.62
CA SER A 210 -6.47 25.44 -1.34
C SER A 210 -5.64 26.43 -0.52
N LEU A 211 -4.89 27.32 -1.17
CA LEU A 211 -4.10 28.37 -0.52
C LEU A 211 -4.88 29.68 -0.31
N GLN A 212 -6.13 29.76 -0.79
CA GLN A 212 -6.99 30.94 -0.67
C GLN A 212 -7.94 30.89 0.54
N ILE A 213 -7.84 29.88 1.39
CA ILE A 213 -8.61 29.79 2.64
C ILE A 213 -8.01 30.70 3.72
N ASN A 214 -8.81 31.03 4.73
CA ASN A 214 -8.28 31.69 5.93
C ASN A 214 -7.52 30.67 6.82
N VAL A 215 -6.52 31.15 7.57
CA VAL A 215 -5.66 30.31 8.42
C VAL A 215 -6.43 29.58 9.53
N PHE A 216 -7.44 30.19 10.14
CA PHE A 216 -8.21 29.57 11.23
C PHE A 216 -9.00 28.34 10.76
N SER A 217 -9.60 28.39 9.56
CA SER A 217 -10.24 27.23 8.94
C SER A 217 -9.24 26.22 8.36
N ALA A 218 -7.95 26.56 8.24
CA ALA A 218 -6.90 25.57 7.97
C ALA A 218 -6.49 24.84 9.26
N GLN A 219 -6.33 25.60 10.35
CA GLN A 219 -6.09 25.09 11.71
C GLN A 219 -7.19 24.12 12.14
N GLU A 220 -8.46 24.56 12.17
CA GLU A 220 -9.64 23.74 12.50
C GLU A 220 -9.65 22.38 11.78
N ARG A 221 -9.34 22.37 10.48
CA ARG A 221 -9.30 21.15 9.65
C ARG A 221 -8.10 20.26 9.98
N LEU A 222 -6.90 20.82 10.10
CA LEU A 222 -5.69 20.03 10.40
C LEU A 222 -5.69 19.53 11.85
N ASP A 223 -6.10 20.34 12.81
CA ASP A 223 -6.25 19.96 14.22
C ASP A 223 -7.28 18.82 14.38
N TYR A 224 -8.40 18.88 13.64
CA TYR A 224 -9.34 17.75 13.58
C TYR A 224 -8.69 16.49 13.00
N LEU A 225 -7.93 16.59 11.90
CA LEU A 225 -7.25 15.45 11.29
C LEU A 225 -6.17 14.84 12.22
N LEU A 226 -5.41 15.67 12.95
CA LEU A 226 -4.50 15.24 14.00
C LEU A 226 -5.27 14.53 15.14
N SER A 227 -6.42 15.06 15.56
CA SER A 227 -7.25 14.47 16.63
C SER A 227 -7.79 13.07 16.31
N VAL A 228 -8.03 12.76 15.03
CA VAL A 228 -8.43 11.41 14.57
C VAL A 228 -7.23 10.50 14.23
N GLY A 229 -6.03 10.92 14.62
CA GLY A 229 -4.81 10.10 14.61
C GLY A 229 -3.94 10.20 13.36
N VAL A 230 -4.16 11.19 12.48
CA VAL A 230 -3.16 11.50 11.43
C VAL A 230 -1.90 12.01 12.12
N LYS A 231 -0.71 11.53 11.73
CA LYS A 231 0.54 11.97 12.39
C LYS A 231 1.03 13.25 11.76
N HIS A 232 1.62 14.14 12.57
CA HIS A 232 2.18 15.42 12.11
C HIS A 232 3.11 15.30 10.89
N ARG A 233 3.97 14.27 10.87
CA ARG A 233 4.90 13.98 9.76
C ARG A 233 4.17 13.61 8.44
N ASP A 234 2.98 13.03 8.54
CA ASP A 234 2.21 12.55 7.39
C ASP A 234 1.47 13.74 6.71
N ILE A 235 1.33 14.88 7.40
CA ILE A 235 0.61 16.08 6.92
C ILE A 235 1.24 16.69 5.65
N LYS A 236 2.58 16.85 5.57
CA LYS A 236 3.28 17.34 4.36
C LYS A 236 2.85 16.53 3.13
N ARG A 237 3.06 15.21 3.21
CA ARG A 237 2.77 14.24 2.15
C ARG A 237 1.28 14.20 1.79
N MET A 238 0.40 14.27 2.79
CA MET A 238 -1.05 14.30 2.61
C MET A 238 -1.53 15.55 1.85
N LEU A 239 -1.02 16.74 2.23
CA LEU A 239 -1.37 18.01 1.60
C LEU A 239 -0.87 18.10 0.15
N LEU A 240 0.34 17.64 -0.14
CA LEU A 240 0.88 17.63 -1.50
C LEU A 240 0.13 16.64 -2.41
N ARG A 241 -0.30 15.50 -1.86
CA ARG A 241 -1.12 14.51 -2.58
C ARG A 241 -2.55 15.00 -2.85
N GLN A 242 -3.18 15.73 -1.92
CA GLN A 242 -4.54 16.26 -2.09
C GLN A 242 -4.73 17.64 -1.40
N PRO A 243 -4.31 18.77 -2.01
CA PRO A 243 -4.41 20.10 -1.38
C PRO A 243 -5.86 20.51 -1.09
N GLN A 244 -6.82 19.99 -1.86
CA GLN A 244 -8.25 20.19 -1.69
C GLN A 244 -8.80 19.71 -0.32
N ILE A 245 -8.08 18.86 0.41
CA ILE A 245 -8.51 18.44 1.77
C ILE A 245 -8.72 19.66 2.69
N LEU A 246 -7.94 20.73 2.48
CA LEU A 246 -8.07 22.01 3.18
C LEU A 246 -9.35 22.79 2.86
N GLN A 247 -10.22 22.32 1.97
CA GLN A 247 -11.52 22.97 1.68
C GLN A 247 -12.71 22.28 2.33
N TYR A 248 -12.63 21.00 2.65
CA TYR A 248 -13.72 20.24 3.26
C TYR A 248 -13.95 20.70 4.71
N THR A 249 -15.18 21.03 5.09
CA THR A 249 -15.48 21.47 6.46
C THR A 249 -15.51 20.30 7.43
N VAL A 250 -15.14 20.54 8.69
CA VAL A 250 -15.08 19.49 9.73
C VAL A 250 -16.45 18.85 9.92
N GLU A 251 -17.50 19.65 10.14
CA GLU A 251 -18.86 19.14 10.40
C GLU A 251 -19.48 18.39 9.21
N ASN A 252 -19.55 19.04 8.04
CA ASN A 252 -20.38 18.55 6.93
C ASN A 252 -19.67 17.55 6.02
N ASN A 253 -18.35 17.38 6.14
CA ASN A 253 -17.59 16.43 5.32
C ASN A 253 -16.65 15.55 6.16
N LEU A 254 -15.69 16.12 6.90
CA LEU A 254 -14.63 15.30 7.50
C LEU A 254 -15.22 14.33 8.55
N LYS A 255 -16.02 14.82 9.50
CA LYS A 255 -16.72 13.98 10.50
C LYS A 255 -17.61 12.90 9.87
N ALA A 256 -18.28 13.19 8.76
CA ALA A 256 -19.13 12.23 8.07
C ALA A 256 -18.32 11.06 7.49
N HIS A 257 -17.16 11.34 6.89
CA HIS A 257 -16.25 10.32 6.37
C HIS A 257 -15.59 9.49 7.48
N ILE A 258 -15.18 10.11 8.60
CA ILE A 258 -14.65 9.38 9.76
C ILE A 258 -15.72 8.46 10.36
N SER A 259 -16.95 8.96 10.52
CA SER A 259 -18.08 8.18 11.02
C SER A 259 -18.43 7.00 10.09
N PHE A 260 -18.35 7.20 8.76
CA PHE A 260 -18.50 6.14 7.78
C PHE A 260 -17.42 5.06 7.94
N LEU A 261 -16.13 5.43 8.03
CA LEU A 261 -15.04 4.47 8.21
C LEU A 261 -15.17 3.67 9.51
N MET A 262 -15.50 4.33 10.63
CA MET A 262 -15.80 3.66 11.90
C MET A 262 -16.99 2.68 11.77
N GLY A 263 -18.02 3.06 10.99
CA GLY A 263 -19.16 2.22 10.66
C GLY A 263 -18.82 0.95 9.87
N LEU A 264 -17.63 0.85 9.27
CA LEU A 264 -17.12 -0.38 8.64
C LEU A 264 -16.41 -1.33 9.64
N GLY A 265 -16.45 -1.02 10.95
CA GLY A 265 -15.76 -1.78 12.00
C GLY A 265 -14.25 -1.50 12.06
N ILE A 266 -13.78 -0.39 11.50
CA ILE A 266 -12.37 0.00 11.50
C ILE A 266 -12.02 0.64 12.86
N PRO A 267 -10.98 0.16 13.59
CA PRO A 267 -10.58 0.76 14.86
C PRO A 267 -10.08 2.19 14.72
N ASN A 268 -10.43 3.07 15.67
CA ASN A 268 -10.03 4.48 15.69
C ASN A 268 -8.50 4.66 15.51
N SER A 269 -7.70 3.78 16.12
CA SER A 269 -6.23 3.77 16.02
C SER A 269 -5.67 3.48 14.61
N LYS A 270 -6.53 3.18 13.63
CA LYS A 270 -6.19 2.99 12.21
C LYS A 270 -6.80 4.04 11.28
N ILE A 271 -7.75 4.86 11.76
CA ILE A 271 -8.42 5.88 10.94
C ILE A 271 -7.42 6.89 10.36
N GLY A 272 -6.56 7.48 11.19
CA GLY A 272 -5.54 8.42 10.71
C GLY A 272 -4.56 7.84 9.68
N GLN A 273 -4.22 6.55 9.77
CA GLN A 273 -3.39 5.86 8.78
C GLN A 273 -4.11 5.75 7.43
N ILE A 274 -5.41 5.45 7.43
CA ILE A 274 -6.26 5.36 6.22
C ILE A 274 -6.43 6.74 5.57
N VAL A 275 -6.64 7.77 6.40
CA VAL A 275 -6.77 9.16 5.96
C VAL A 275 -5.49 9.69 5.30
N ALA A 276 -4.32 9.41 5.90
CA ALA A 276 -3.03 9.77 5.30
C ALA A 276 -2.73 8.99 4.00
N ALA A 277 -3.24 7.75 3.87
CA ALA A 277 -3.08 6.93 2.68
C ALA A 277 -3.89 7.43 1.47
N THR A 278 -5.16 7.78 1.71
CA THR A 278 -6.13 8.16 0.68
C THR A 278 -6.88 9.44 1.10
N PRO A 279 -6.21 10.61 1.11
CA PRO A 279 -6.87 11.89 1.42
C PRO A 279 -7.85 12.33 0.33
N SER A 280 -7.79 11.73 -0.86
CA SER A 280 -8.82 11.83 -1.90
C SER A 280 -10.17 11.22 -1.48
N LEU A 281 -10.24 10.43 -0.40
CA LEU A 281 -11.50 9.85 0.09
C LEU A 281 -12.58 10.92 0.33
N PHE A 282 -12.20 12.08 0.86
CA PHE A 282 -13.11 13.17 1.20
C PHE A 282 -13.72 13.90 -0.01
N SER A 283 -13.22 13.66 -1.23
CA SER A 283 -13.79 14.21 -2.47
C SER A 283 -14.96 13.39 -3.03
N TYR A 284 -15.28 12.25 -2.42
CA TYR A 284 -16.34 11.35 -2.85
C TYR A 284 -17.58 11.53 -1.96
N SER A 285 -18.75 11.10 -2.43
CA SER A 285 -19.96 11.14 -1.60
C SER A 285 -20.03 9.88 -0.74
N VAL A 286 -20.16 10.04 0.59
CA VAL A 286 -20.42 8.91 1.50
C VAL A 286 -21.61 8.07 1.01
N GLU A 287 -22.74 8.73 0.74
CA GLU A 287 -23.99 8.07 0.35
C GLU A 287 -24.01 7.64 -1.12
N ASN A 288 -23.57 8.50 -2.05
CA ASN A 288 -23.69 8.27 -3.50
C ASN A 288 -22.45 7.64 -4.15
N SER A 289 -21.40 7.34 -3.38
CA SER A 289 -20.17 6.72 -3.90
C SER A 289 -19.63 5.65 -2.95
N LEU A 290 -19.28 6.02 -1.72
CA LEU A 290 -18.55 5.14 -0.81
C LEU A 290 -19.42 3.96 -0.31
N ARG A 291 -20.68 4.20 0.08
CA ARG A 291 -21.63 3.12 0.41
C ARG A 291 -21.92 2.19 -0.79
N PRO A 292 -22.18 2.67 -2.02
CA PRO A 292 -22.23 1.84 -3.21
C PRO A 292 -20.98 0.97 -3.43
N THR A 293 -19.77 1.51 -3.24
CA THR A 293 -18.51 0.75 -3.35
C THR A 293 -18.43 -0.36 -2.29
N ILE A 294 -18.82 -0.07 -1.04
CA ILE A 294 -18.90 -1.08 0.03
C ILE A 294 -19.92 -2.17 -0.29
N ARG A 295 -21.11 -1.79 -0.77
CA ARG A 295 -22.15 -2.74 -1.18
C ARG A 295 -21.66 -3.65 -2.32
N TYR A 296 -20.96 -3.09 -3.30
CA TYR A 296 -20.33 -3.85 -4.39
C TYR A 296 -19.31 -4.89 -3.87
N LEU A 297 -18.49 -4.52 -2.88
CA LEU A 297 -17.57 -5.46 -2.23
C LEU A 297 -18.30 -6.62 -1.52
N ILE A 298 -19.49 -6.36 -0.94
CA ILE A 298 -20.27 -7.38 -0.23
C ILE A 298 -21.02 -8.29 -1.22
N GLU A 299 -21.80 -7.71 -2.13
CA GLU A 299 -22.72 -8.43 -3.01
C GLU A 299 -22.00 -9.00 -4.26
N GLU A 300 -21.35 -8.12 -5.03
CA GLU A 300 -20.82 -8.43 -6.37
C GLU A 300 -19.39 -9.00 -6.37
N VAL A 301 -18.61 -8.71 -5.33
CA VAL A 301 -17.34 -9.42 -5.06
C VAL A 301 -17.57 -10.63 -4.16
N GLY A 302 -18.42 -10.54 -3.12
CA GLY A 302 -18.68 -11.62 -2.17
C GLY A 302 -17.81 -11.58 -0.91
N ILE A 303 -17.30 -10.41 -0.52
CA ILE A 303 -16.57 -10.22 0.74
C ILE A 303 -17.58 -10.15 1.89
N LYS A 304 -17.40 -10.94 2.94
CA LYS A 304 -18.29 -10.86 4.12
C LYS A 304 -18.16 -9.49 4.77
N GLU A 305 -19.28 -8.91 5.18
CA GLU A 305 -19.36 -7.61 5.89
C GLU A 305 -18.32 -7.49 7.03
N THR A 306 -18.17 -8.54 7.84
CA THR A 306 -17.20 -8.63 8.96
C THR A 306 -15.72 -8.60 8.55
N ASP A 307 -15.41 -8.75 7.26
CA ASP A 307 -14.06 -8.65 6.69
C ASP A 307 -13.83 -7.33 5.93
N VAL A 308 -14.89 -6.57 5.60
CA VAL A 308 -14.81 -5.36 4.76
C VAL A 308 -13.92 -4.29 5.39
N GLY A 309 -14.08 -4.00 6.69
CA GLY A 309 -13.22 -3.05 7.40
C GLY A 309 -11.74 -3.39 7.31
N LYS A 310 -11.38 -4.69 7.34
CA LYS A 310 -10.00 -5.16 7.18
C LYS A 310 -9.49 -4.98 5.74
N VAL A 311 -10.34 -5.22 4.75
CA VAL A 311 -10.02 -5.00 3.33
C VAL A 311 -9.78 -3.52 3.04
N VAL A 312 -10.61 -2.64 3.58
CA VAL A 312 -10.41 -1.18 3.49
C VAL A 312 -9.16 -0.74 4.25
N GLN A 313 -8.90 -1.27 5.45
CA GLN A 313 -7.69 -0.96 6.21
C GLN A 313 -6.40 -1.40 5.48
N LEU A 314 -6.42 -2.57 4.82
CA LEU A 314 -5.27 -3.09 4.05
C LEU A 314 -5.02 -2.29 2.77
N SER A 315 -6.04 -1.67 2.17
CA SER A 315 -5.93 -0.98 0.89
C SER A 315 -6.98 0.13 0.73
N PRO A 316 -6.82 1.30 1.39
CA PRO A 316 -7.79 2.39 1.37
C PRO A 316 -8.20 2.89 -0.03
N GLN A 317 -7.28 2.81 -0.99
CA GLN A 317 -7.52 3.18 -2.40
C GLN A 317 -8.68 2.39 -3.06
N ILE A 318 -9.09 1.24 -2.49
CA ILE A 318 -10.23 0.45 -2.96
C ILE A 318 -11.55 1.24 -2.93
N LEU A 319 -11.65 2.28 -2.09
CA LEU A 319 -12.85 3.11 -1.96
C LEU A 319 -13.01 4.17 -3.06
N VAL A 320 -11.91 4.59 -3.70
CA VAL A 320 -11.87 5.71 -4.65
C VAL A 320 -11.70 5.25 -6.12
N GLN A 321 -11.47 3.95 -6.34
CA GLN A 321 -11.30 3.35 -7.68
C GLN A 321 -12.59 2.74 -8.24
N ARG A 322 -12.62 2.52 -9.57
CA ARG A 322 -13.72 1.85 -10.29
C ARG A 322 -13.65 0.33 -10.11
N LEU A 323 -14.23 -0.15 -9.01
CA LEU A 323 -14.20 -1.58 -8.65
C LEU A 323 -14.94 -2.48 -9.63
N ASP A 324 -15.99 -1.98 -10.26
CA ASP A 324 -16.78 -2.67 -11.28
C ASP A 324 -15.90 -3.16 -12.44
N ILE A 325 -15.01 -2.30 -12.94
CA ILE A 325 -14.05 -2.65 -13.99
C ILE A 325 -12.92 -3.48 -13.39
N THR A 326 -12.30 -3.02 -12.30
CA THR A 326 -11.04 -3.61 -11.82
C THR A 326 -11.18 -5.02 -11.25
N TRP A 327 -12.33 -5.34 -10.63
CA TRP A 327 -12.70 -6.70 -10.20
C TRP A 327 -12.95 -7.60 -11.41
N ASN A 328 -13.88 -7.23 -12.29
CA ASN A 328 -14.32 -8.10 -13.38
C ASN A 328 -13.18 -8.48 -14.33
N THR A 329 -12.35 -7.52 -14.77
CA THR A 329 -11.24 -7.83 -15.69
C THR A 329 -10.24 -8.81 -15.07
N ARG A 330 -9.91 -8.65 -13.78
CA ARG A 330 -8.93 -9.48 -13.07
C ARG A 330 -9.49 -10.85 -12.68
N TYR A 331 -10.75 -10.90 -12.25
CA TYR A 331 -11.45 -12.17 -12.01
C TYR A 331 -11.57 -12.99 -13.30
N MET A 332 -12.02 -12.39 -14.40
CA MET A 332 -12.13 -13.08 -15.69
C MET A 332 -10.78 -13.58 -16.20
N PHE A 333 -9.71 -12.77 -16.07
CA PHE A 333 -8.35 -13.20 -16.42
C PHE A 333 -7.89 -14.40 -15.57
N LEU A 334 -7.97 -14.32 -14.23
CA LEU A 334 -7.52 -15.41 -13.35
C LEU A 334 -8.36 -16.68 -13.52
N SER A 335 -9.66 -16.54 -13.76
CA SER A 335 -10.57 -17.63 -14.08
C SER A 335 -10.17 -18.32 -15.39
N LYS A 336 -9.88 -17.54 -16.44
CA LYS A 336 -9.49 -18.06 -17.76
C LYS A 336 -8.08 -18.69 -17.76
N GLU A 337 -7.08 -18.02 -17.20
CA GLU A 337 -5.68 -18.43 -17.29
C GLU A 337 -5.29 -19.55 -16.33
N LEU A 338 -5.96 -19.65 -15.17
CA LEU A 338 -5.63 -20.61 -14.11
C LEU A 338 -6.78 -21.53 -13.71
N GLY A 339 -8.00 -21.32 -14.21
CA GLY A 339 -9.20 -22.01 -13.72
C GLY A 339 -9.61 -21.55 -12.32
N ALA A 340 -9.26 -20.32 -11.92
CA ALA A 340 -9.47 -19.82 -10.56
C ALA A 340 -10.98 -19.65 -10.24
N PRO A 341 -11.55 -20.41 -9.29
CA PRO A 341 -12.94 -20.21 -8.88
C PRO A 341 -13.08 -18.91 -8.08
N ARG A 342 -14.26 -18.26 -8.16
CA ARG A 342 -14.55 -16.95 -7.54
C ARG A 342 -14.06 -16.88 -6.08
N ASP A 343 -14.40 -17.86 -5.26
CA ASP A 343 -14.01 -17.94 -3.84
C ASP A 343 -12.49 -17.88 -3.60
N SER A 344 -11.68 -18.42 -4.52
CA SER A 344 -10.21 -18.33 -4.42
C SER A 344 -9.73 -16.91 -4.72
N VAL A 345 -10.31 -16.24 -5.72
CA VAL A 345 -9.98 -14.85 -6.05
C VAL A 345 -10.49 -13.89 -4.96
N VAL A 346 -11.68 -14.11 -4.40
CA VAL A 346 -12.18 -13.39 -3.21
C VAL A 346 -11.23 -13.57 -2.03
N LYS A 347 -10.73 -14.79 -1.79
CA LYS A 347 -9.72 -15.08 -0.76
C LYS A 347 -8.37 -14.41 -1.02
N MET A 348 -7.96 -14.22 -2.28
CA MET A 348 -6.78 -13.43 -2.64
C MET A 348 -6.99 -11.94 -2.32
N VAL A 349 -8.11 -11.35 -2.77
CA VAL A 349 -8.47 -9.94 -2.51
C VAL A 349 -8.58 -9.67 -1.01
N LYS A 350 -9.22 -10.55 -0.24
CA LYS A 350 -9.34 -10.44 1.22
C LYS A 350 -8.00 -10.36 1.96
N LYS A 351 -6.95 -10.97 1.41
CA LYS A 351 -5.59 -10.95 1.99
C LYS A 351 -4.75 -9.78 1.50
N HIS A 352 -4.97 -9.37 0.25
CA HIS A 352 -4.09 -8.48 -0.49
C HIS A 352 -4.92 -7.70 -1.53
N PRO A 353 -5.70 -6.68 -1.12
CA PRO A 353 -6.66 -6.05 -2.02
C PRO A 353 -5.99 -5.25 -3.15
N GLN A 354 -4.71 -4.88 -2.98
CA GLN A 354 -3.84 -4.32 -4.02
C GLN A 354 -3.74 -5.20 -5.29
N LEU A 355 -4.11 -6.49 -5.19
CA LEU A 355 -4.38 -7.35 -6.35
C LEU A 355 -5.26 -6.67 -7.39
N LEU A 356 -6.25 -5.86 -6.96
CA LEU A 356 -7.18 -5.15 -7.83
C LEU A 356 -6.57 -3.92 -8.52
N HIS A 357 -5.36 -3.52 -8.18
CA HIS A 357 -4.65 -2.39 -8.79
C HIS A 357 -3.65 -2.84 -9.87
N TYR A 358 -2.98 -3.99 -9.67
CA TYR A 358 -1.89 -4.44 -10.55
C TYR A 358 -2.29 -4.62 -12.01
N SER A 359 -1.36 -4.29 -12.93
CA SER A 359 -1.51 -4.59 -14.36
C SER A 359 -1.66 -6.10 -14.60
N ILE A 360 -2.44 -6.46 -15.61
CA ILE A 360 -2.57 -7.86 -16.02
C ILE A 360 -1.34 -8.27 -16.84
N ASP A 361 -0.95 -7.44 -17.81
CA ASP A 361 0.10 -7.76 -18.79
C ASP A 361 1.52 -7.60 -18.21
N ASP A 362 1.73 -6.62 -17.33
CA ASP A 362 3.02 -6.36 -16.67
C ASP A 362 3.10 -7.01 -15.28
N GLY A 363 1.98 -7.11 -14.58
CA GLY A 363 1.88 -7.66 -13.23
C GLY A 363 1.64 -9.17 -13.25
N PHE A 364 0.40 -9.59 -13.51
CA PHE A 364 0.00 -11.00 -13.34
C PHE A 364 0.67 -11.95 -14.34
N LEU A 365 0.56 -11.66 -15.64
CA LEU A 365 0.96 -12.57 -16.72
C LEU A 365 2.45 -12.94 -16.67
N PRO A 366 3.40 -12.03 -16.38
CA PRO A 366 4.81 -12.38 -16.28
C PRO A 366 5.12 -13.27 -15.08
N ARG A 367 4.48 -13.04 -13.91
CA ARG A 367 4.67 -13.92 -12.73
C ARG A 367 4.05 -15.29 -12.95
N ILE A 368 2.86 -15.37 -13.56
CA ILE A 368 2.22 -16.65 -13.92
C ILE A 368 3.08 -17.43 -14.93
N ASN A 369 3.60 -16.76 -15.97
CA ASN A 369 4.47 -17.39 -16.96
C ASN A 369 5.82 -17.83 -16.38
N PHE A 370 6.38 -17.10 -15.40
CA PHE A 370 7.56 -17.55 -14.66
C PHE A 370 7.28 -18.80 -13.81
N LEU A 371 6.18 -18.82 -13.05
CA LEU A 371 5.81 -20.01 -12.26
C LEU A 371 5.53 -21.23 -13.16
N ARG A 372 4.98 -20.99 -14.35
CA ARG A 372 4.78 -22.01 -15.40
C ARG A 372 6.11 -22.49 -16.01
N SER A 373 7.09 -21.60 -16.23
CA SER A 373 8.39 -21.95 -16.82
C SER A 373 9.28 -22.76 -15.86
N ILE A 374 9.13 -22.59 -14.55
CA ILE A 374 9.78 -23.46 -13.54
C ILE A 374 9.05 -24.80 -13.33
N GLY A 375 8.02 -25.10 -14.13
CA GLY A 375 7.34 -26.40 -14.16
C GLY A 375 6.10 -26.54 -13.26
N MET A 376 5.58 -25.46 -12.66
CA MET A 376 4.31 -25.54 -11.92
C MET A 376 3.12 -25.66 -12.87
N CYS A 377 2.19 -26.58 -12.59
CA CYS A 377 0.92 -26.64 -13.31
C CYS A 377 -0.03 -25.51 -12.84
N ASN A 378 -1.01 -25.13 -13.66
CA ASN A 378 -1.98 -24.07 -13.31
C ASN A 378 -2.65 -24.28 -11.94
N SER A 379 -2.95 -25.53 -11.54
CA SER A 379 -3.55 -25.82 -10.23
C SER A 379 -2.59 -25.58 -9.06
N ASP A 380 -1.28 -25.71 -9.27
CA ASP A 380 -0.25 -25.43 -8.27
C ASP A 380 0.03 -23.94 -8.17
N ILE A 381 0.08 -23.24 -9.31
CA ILE A 381 0.12 -21.77 -9.37
C ILE A 381 -1.08 -21.19 -8.60
N LEU A 382 -2.28 -21.72 -8.80
CA LEU A 382 -3.48 -21.29 -8.08
C LEU A 382 -3.35 -21.50 -6.55
N LYS A 383 -2.74 -22.60 -6.08
CA LYS A 383 -2.46 -22.83 -4.64
C LYS A 383 -1.46 -21.81 -4.10
N VAL A 384 -0.38 -21.54 -4.84
CA VAL A 384 0.64 -20.52 -4.51
C VAL A 384 -0.01 -19.14 -4.37
N LEU A 385 -0.78 -18.69 -5.37
CA LEU A 385 -1.42 -17.37 -5.34
C LEU A 385 -2.51 -17.24 -4.26
N THR A 386 -3.28 -18.31 -3.98
CA THR A 386 -4.34 -18.28 -2.94
C THR A 386 -3.79 -18.34 -1.51
N SER A 387 -2.55 -18.83 -1.34
CA SER A 387 -1.84 -18.86 -0.06
C SER A 387 -1.01 -17.59 0.16
N LEU A 388 -0.26 -17.14 -0.84
CA LEU A 388 0.61 -15.96 -0.81
C LEU A 388 0.38 -15.07 -2.04
N THR A 389 -0.69 -14.26 -2.02
CA THR A 389 -1.05 -13.33 -3.11
C THR A 389 0.09 -12.36 -3.47
N GLN A 390 0.89 -11.99 -2.47
CA GLN A 390 2.06 -11.11 -2.58
C GLN A 390 3.10 -11.56 -3.61
N VAL A 391 3.12 -12.84 -4.03
CA VAL A 391 3.98 -13.30 -5.14
C VAL A 391 3.77 -12.47 -6.42
N LEU A 392 2.58 -11.88 -6.62
CA LEU A 392 2.28 -11.03 -7.78
C LEU A 392 2.88 -9.62 -7.71
N SER A 393 3.30 -9.15 -6.52
CA SER A 393 3.93 -7.83 -6.36
C SER A 393 5.45 -7.87 -6.40
N LEU A 394 6.07 -9.04 -6.20
CA LEU A 394 7.52 -9.19 -6.18
C LEU A 394 8.15 -8.97 -7.57
N SER A 395 9.34 -8.38 -7.62
CA SER A 395 10.15 -8.31 -8.85
C SER A 395 10.48 -9.71 -9.36
N LEU A 396 10.46 -9.88 -10.69
CA LEU A 396 10.87 -11.12 -11.33
C LEU A 396 12.38 -11.31 -11.29
N GLU A 397 13.14 -10.30 -11.73
CA GLU A 397 14.60 -10.41 -11.89
C GLU A 397 15.33 -10.30 -10.55
N ASP A 398 14.85 -9.46 -9.63
CA ASP A 398 15.56 -9.15 -8.37
C ASP A 398 15.11 -10.04 -7.19
N ASN A 399 13.95 -10.69 -7.30
CA ASN A 399 13.34 -11.41 -6.17
C ASN A 399 12.97 -12.85 -6.52
N LEU A 400 12.02 -13.06 -7.45
CA LEU A 400 11.48 -14.40 -7.72
C LEU A 400 12.49 -15.32 -8.42
N LYS A 401 13.20 -14.85 -9.46
CA LYS A 401 14.24 -15.63 -10.13
C LYS A 401 15.42 -15.95 -9.21
N PRO A 402 16.03 -15.00 -8.46
CA PRO A 402 17.13 -15.32 -7.54
C PRO A 402 16.72 -16.27 -6.41
N LYS A 403 15.53 -16.10 -5.83
CA LYS A 403 15.00 -17.01 -4.82
C LYS A 403 14.79 -18.42 -5.39
N TYR A 404 14.23 -18.55 -6.59
CA TYR A 404 14.09 -19.84 -7.27
C TYR A 404 15.45 -20.50 -7.53
N MET A 405 16.39 -19.79 -8.18
CA MET A 405 17.72 -20.31 -8.50
C MET A 405 18.44 -20.81 -7.24
N TYR A 406 18.39 -20.05 -6.15
CA TYR A 406 19.00 -20.47 -4.89
C TYR A 406 18.26 -21.66 -4.26
N LEU A 407 16.94 -21.55 -4.05
CA LEU A 407 16.15 -22.55 -3.33
C LEU A 407 16.05 -23.89 -4.03
N VAL A 408 16.07 -23.92 -5.37
CA VAL A 408 15.92 -25.12 -6.20
C VAL A 408 17.28 -25.61 -6.71
N ASN A 409 18.07 -24.75 -7.36
CA ASN A 409 19.28 -25.16 -8.09
C ASN A 409 20.54 -25.19 -7.21
N GLU A 410 20.72 -24.26 -6.26
CA GLU A 410 21.88 -24.28 -5.34
C GLU A 410 21.66 -25.20 -4.13
N LEU A 411 20.41 -25.36 -3.67
CA LEU A 411 20.04 -26.21 -2.53
C LEU A 411 19.53 -27.62 -2.92
N ASN A 412 19.53 -27.96 -4.21
CA ASN A 412 19.06 -29.23 -4.78
C ASN A 412 17.67 -29.69 -4.27
N ASN A 413 16.69 -28.78 -4.29
CA ASN A 413 15.30 -29.08 -3.88
C ASN A 413 14.36 -29.29 -5.08
N GLU A 414 13.24 -29.95 -4.84
CA GLU A 414 12.16 -30.06 -5.82
C GLU A 414 11.26 -28.80 -5.83
N VAL A 415 10.82 -28.39 -7.03
CA VAL A 415 9.88 -27.27 -7.24
C VAL A 415 8.58 -27.46 -6.46
N HIS A 416 8.13 -28.71 -6.27
CA HIS A 416 6.93 -29.03 -5.49
C HIS A 416 6.97 -28.53 -4.04
N ILE A 417 8.16 -28.36 -3.45
CA ILE A 417 8.31 -27.83 -2.09
C ILE A 417 7.87 -26.35 -2.03
N LEU A 418 8.09 -25.57 -3.11
CA LEU A 418 7.58 -24.20 -3.23
C LEU A 418 6.05 -24.15 -3.32
N THR A 419 5.42 -25.12 -4.00
CA THR A 419 3.95 -25.25 -4.03
C THR A 419 3.39 -25.60 -2.65
N LYS A 420 4.06 -26.50 -1.92
CA LYS A 420 3.63 -26.99 -0.60
C LYS A 420 3.85 -25.96 0.51
N TYR A 421 4.88 -25.11 0.39
CA TYR A 421 5.23 -24.07 1.36
C TYR A 421 5.58 -22.74 0.66
N PRO A 422 4.60 -22.02 0.09
CA PRO A 422 4.86 -20.81 -0.69
C PRO A 422 5.51 -19.67 0.09
N MET A 423 5.45 -19.70 1.43
CA MET A 423 6.11 -18.74 2.32
C MET A 423 7.63 -18.63 2.13
N TYR A 424 8.30 -19.65 1.56
CA TYR A 424 9.73 -19.52 1.22
C TYR A 424 10.00 -18.44 0.16
N LEU A 425 8.97 -18.02 -0.59
CA LEU A 425 9.06 -16.92 -1.56
C LEU A 425 8.93 -15.54 -0.91
N SER A 426 8.36 -15.38 0.29
CA SER A 426 8.35 -14.08 0.99
C SER A 426 9.68 -13.83 1.72
N LEU A 427 10.22 -14.83 2.43
CA LEU A 427 11.47 -14.71 3.20
C LEU A 427 12.62 -14.04 2.41
N SER A 428 13.37 -13.14 3.05
CA SER A 428 14.51 -12.45 2.43
C SER A 428 15.64 -13.41 2.04
N LEU A 429 16.10 -13.32 0.79
CA LEU A 429 17.15 -14.18 0.24
C LEU A 429 18.48 -13.93 0.96
N ASP A 430 18.93 -12.69 1.00
CA ASP A 430 20.26 -12.32 1.49
C ASP A 430 20.31 -12.14 3.02
N GLN A 431 19.20 -11.72 3.64
CA GLN A 431 19.17 -11.50 5.09
C GLN A 431 18.85 -12.77 5.91
N ARG A 432 18.22 -13.79 5.31
CA ARG A 432 17.74 -14.98 6.05
C ARG A 432 18.08 -16.30 5.37
N ILE A 433 17.79 -16.48 4.08
CA ILE A 433 17.98 -17.76 3.38
C ILE A 433 19.48 -18.09 3.20
N ARG A 434 20.25 -17.14 2.64
CA ARG A 434 21.70 -17.28 2.39
C ARG A 434 22.53 -17.45 3.66
N PRO A 435 22.38 -16.60 4.71
CA PRO A 435 23.16 -16.73 5.94
C PRO A 435 22.92 -18.07 6.65
N ARG A 436 21.66 -18.50 6.80
CA ARG A 436 21.34 -19.77 7.48
C ARG A 436 21.86 -21.00 6.73
N HIS A 437 21.78 -21.02 5.39
CA HIS A 437 22.41 -22.09 4.61
C HIS A 437 23.93 -22.11 4.82
N ARG A 438 24.62 -20.99 4.58
CA ARG A 438 26.09 -20.94 4.66
C ARG A 438 26.62 -21.23 6.07
N PHE A 439 25.92 -20.79 7.12
CA PHE A 439 26.28 -21.12 8.50
C PHE A 439 26.17 -22.62 8.80
N LEU A 440 25.12 -23.31 8.33
CA LEU A 440 25.01 -24.76 8.48
C LEU A 440 26.03 -25.54 7.64
N VAL A 441 26.50 -24.96 6.52
CA VAL A 441 27.62 -25.51 5.73
C VAL A 441 28.94 -25.37 6.48
N GLU A 442 29.23 -24.20 7.06
CA GLU A 442 30.44 -23.96 7.87
C GLU A 442 30.49 -24.88 9.10
N LEU A 443 29.36 -25.06 9.79
CA LEU A 443 29.19 -26.03 10.88
C LEU A 443 29.18 -27.50 10.43
N LYS A 444 29.29 -27.78 9.11
CA LYS A 444 29.25 -29.12 8.50
C LYS A 444 27.99 -29.94 8.85
N LYS A 445 26.87 -29.26 9.13
CA LYS A 445 25.58 -29.86 9.53
C LYS A 445 24.63 -30.13 8.36
N VAL A 446 24.95 -29.67 7.15
CA VAL A 446 24.20 -30.01 5.93
C VAL A 446 24.46 -31.48 5.55
N ARG A 447 23.39 -32.27 5.46
CA ARG A 447 23.43 -33.67 5.01
C ARG A 447 23.52 -33.73 3.47
N LYS A 448 24.10 -34.80 2.93
CA LYS A 448 24.06 -35.08 1.48
C LYS A 448 22.62 -35.42 1.06
N GLY A 449 21.94 -34.49 0.40
CA GLY A 449 20.53 -34.60 -0.03
C GLY A 449 19.89 -33.20 -0.15
N PRO A 450 18.58 -33.11 -0.43
CA PRO A 450 17.86 -31.84 -0.47
C PRO A 450 17.97 -31.08 0.86
N PHE A 451 18.21 -29.77 0.81
CA PHE A 451 18.42 -28.98 2.02
C PHE A 451 17.11 -28.82 2.83
N PRO A 452 17.13 -28.99 4.17
CA PRO A 452 15.93 -28.85 5.00
C PRO A 452 15.48 -27.39 5.12
N LEU A 453 14.64 -26.94 4.17
CA LEU A 453 14.09 -25.57 4.15
C LEU A 453 13.33 -25.18 5.43
N SER A 454 12.86 -26.16 6.22
CA SER A 454 12.24 -25.92 7.53
C SER A 454 13.17 -25.24 8.56
N SER A 455 14.50 -25.24 8.33
CA SER A 455 15.45 -24.44 9.11
C SER A 455 15.37 -22.92 8.84
N LEU A 456 14.75 -22.50 7.73
CA LEU A 456 14.70 -21.10 7.29
C LEU A 456 13.51 -20.33 7.89
N VAL A 457 12.49 -21.03 8.41
CA VAL A 457 11.25 -20.44 8.96
C VAL A 457 11.37 -19.91 10.40
N PRO A 458 11.99 -20.62 11.37
CA PRO A 458 11.96 -20.21 12.78
C PRO A 458 12.61 -18.84 13.06
N ASN A 459 12.44 -18.28 14.27
CA ASN A 459 13.26 -17.15 14.72
C ASN A 459 14.75 -17.55 14.86
N ASP A 460 15.65 -16.58 14.99
CA ASP A 460 17.10 -16.86 15.02
C ASP A 460 17.51 -17.67 16.26
N GLU A 461 16.81 -17.50 17.40
CA GLU A 461 16.98 -18.32 18.61
C GLU A 461 16.65 -19.81 18.36
N SER A 462 15.45 -20.11 17.87
CA SER A 462 15.00 -21.47 17.57
C SER A 462 15.84 -22.12 16.48
N PHE A 463 16.30 -21.34 15.50
CA PHE A 463 17.28 -21.79 14.51
C PHE A 463 18.60 -22.19 15.17
N CYS A 464 19.13 -21.35 16.06
CA CYS A 464 20.39 -21.63 16.76
C CYS A 464 20.28 -22.84 17.71
N GLN A 465 19.16 -22.99 18.43
CA GLN A 465 18.91 -24.12 19.32
C GLN A 465 18.67 -25.44 18.57
N GLN A 466 17.74 -25.46 17.60
CA GLN A 466 17.26 -26.70 16.98
C GLN A 466 18.14 -27.20 15.83
N TRP A 467 18.89 -26.31 15.16
CA TRP A 467 19.66 -26.64 13.95
C TRP A 467 21.15 -26.37 14.12
N ALA A 468 21.54 -25.14 14.48
CA ALA A 468 22.96 -24.78 14.54
C ALA A 468 23.67 -25.40 15.76
N GLY A 469 23.00 -25.55 16.91
CA GLY A 469 23.60 -25.96 18.17
C GLY A 469 24.66 -24.99 18.68
N THR A 470 24.43 -23.68 18.51
CA THR A 470 25.37 -22.59 18.86
C THR A 470 24.64 -21.51 19.67
N SER A 471 25.39 -20.55 20.24
CA SER A 471 24.79 -19.29 20.69
C SER A 471 24.20 -18.50 19.51
N VAL A 472 23.28 -17.58 19.80
CA VAL A 472 22.70 -16.67 18.81
C VAL A 472 23.75 -15.63 18.36
N ASP A 473 24.59 -15.16 19.27
CA ASP A 473 25.64 -14.18 19.01
C ASP A 473 26.67 -14.70 17.99
N THR A 474 27.00 -16.00 18.06
CA THR A 474 27.87 -16.67 17.07
C THR A 474 27.27 -16.58 15.65
N TYR A 475 25.96 -16.79 15.51
CA TYR A 475 25.25 -16.70 14.23
C TYR A 475 25.10 -15.24 13.77
N LEU A 476 24.75 -14.31 14.66
CA LEU A 476 24.61 -12.89 14.32
C LEU A 476 25.95 -12.29 13.86
N ALA A 477 27.05 -12.58 14.57
CA ALA A 477 28.38 -12.15 14.18
C ALA A 477 28.82 -12.79 12.84
N PHE A 478 28.45 -14.05 12.57
CA PHE A 478 28.66 -14.65 11.25
C PHE A 478 27.86 -13.92 10.16
N ARG A 479 26.55 -13.69 10.38
CA ARG A 479 25.66 -13.00 9.43
C ARG A 479 26.17 -11.59 9.11
N GLN A 480 26.61 -10.83 10.11
CA GLN A 480 27.21 -9.51 9.91
C GLN A 480 28.47 -9.57 9.03
N ARG A 481 29.43 -10.46 9.34
CA ARG A 481 30.64 -10.65 8.52
C ARG A 481 30.31 -11.06 7.08
N LEU A 482 29.30 -11.92 6.89
CA LEU A 482 28.87 -12.37 5.58
C LEU A 482 28.29 -11.22 4.75
N LEU A 483 27.38 -10.43 5.34
CA LEU A 483 26.73 -9.30 4.68
C LEU A 483 27.72 -8.18 4.34
N LEU A 484 28.66 -7.85 5.25
CA LEU A 484 29.72 -6.87 4.98
C LEU A 484 30.62 -7.32 3.81
N LYS A 485 30.93 -8.61 3.73
CA LYS A 485 31.68 -9.17 2.60
C LYS A 485 30.89 -9.11 1.29
N GLU A 486 29.60 -9.43 1.29
CA GLU A 486 28.75 -9.32 0.08
C GLU A 486 28.49 -7.87 -0.34
N PHE A 487 28.47 -6.93 0.62
CA PHE A 487 28.40 -5.49 0.38
C PHE A 487 29.68 -5.00 -0.32
N ALA A 488 30.88 -5.26 0.22
CA ALA A 488 32.14 -4.88 -0.42
C ALA A 488 32.25 -5.39 -1.88
N ASN A 489 31.99 -6.69 -2.09
CA ASN A 489 31.97 -7.33 -3.42
C ASN A 489 30.94 -6.73 -4.41
N LYS A 490 30.01 -5.87 -3.96
CA LYS A 490 29.03 -5.14 -4.79
C LYS A 490 29.52 -3.73 -5.16
N TYR A 491 30.38 -3.11 -4.36
CA TYR A 491 31.05 -1.84 -4.68
C TYR A 491 32.25 -2.08 -5.59
N ASP A 492 33.04 -3.13 -5.35
CA ASP A 492 34.17 -3.58 -6.19
C ASP A 492 33.77 -4.06 -7.61
N LYS A 493 32.49 -3.92 -7.97
CA LYS A 493 31.89 -4.23 -9.29
C LYS A 493 31.08 -3.07 -9.87
N ARG A 494 31.17 -1.89 -9.27
CA ARG A 494 30.44 -0.67 -9.63
C ARG A 494 31.38 0.53 -9.85
N GLY A 495 32.59 0.48 -9.30
CA GLY A 495 33.77 1.15 -9.89
C GLY A 495 34.44 0.25 -10.94
#